data_AF-A0A9E5DER6-F1
#
_entry.id   AF-A0A9E5DER6-F1
#
_cell.length_a   1.000
_cell.length_b   1.000
_cell.length_c   1.000
_cell.angle_alpha   90.00
_cell.angle_beta   90.00
_cell.angle_gamma   90.00
#
_symmetry.space_group_name_H-M   'P 1'
#
loop_
_entity.id
_entity.type
_entity.pdbx_description
1 polymer ?
#
loop_
_entity_poly.entity_id
_entity_poly.type
_entity_poly.pdbx_seq_one_letter_code
_entity_poly.pdbx_strand_id
1 'polypeptide(L)'
;MPWKCPVCGTENDDNVLYCTNCGAKRPEQVSPQPESVSAQQQSNTSAIAQQVQEQSQQPEQSLPQQQSTPEQSAPKQPEQNAQQVVVPQQPVSVSNRYYIIFIASPVESLIKTKLPLDFETFPNISIGRSPENVIVIPDPAISRKHALISLENNEVFIEDLNSTNGTWLYDGKQFQPIKSKTKLDNNAVIKLGNSTIVKFVKE
;
A
#
# COMPACT_ATOMS: atom_id res chain seq x y z
N MET A 1 16.41 -7.72 30.53
CA MET A 1 15.69 -8.78 29.77
C MET A 1 15.04 -8.14 28.55
N PRO A 2 15.27 -8.68 27.34
CA PRO A 2 14.63 -8.15 26.13
C PRO A 2 13.11 -8.15 26.29
N TRP A 3 12.45 -7.12 25.75
CA TRP A 3 11.00 -6.96 25.82
C TRP A 3 10.37 -7.18 24.45
N LYS A 4 9.26 -7.91 24.44
CA LYS A 4 8.48 -8.16 23.23
C LYS A 4 7.50 -7.01 23.02
N CYS A 5 7.54 -6.41 21.83
CA CYS A 5 6.66 -5.31 21.48
C CYS A 5 5.20 -5.79 21.43
N PRO A 6 4.26 -5.14 22.15
CA PRO A 6 2.86 -5.53 22.13
C PRO A 6 2.15 -5.19 20.81
N VAL A 7 2.75 -4.31 19.98
CA VAL A 7 2.15 -3.87 18.71
C VAL A 7 2.53 -4.79 17.56
N CYS A 8 3.81 -5.18 17.43
CA CYS A 8 4.29 -5.94 16.28
C CYS A 8 5.00 -7.25 16.64
N GLY A 9 5.11 -7.60 17.92
CA GLY A 9 5.74 -8.84 18.38
C GLY A 9 7.27 -8.91 18.27
N THR A 10 7.93 -7.85 17.78
CA THR A 10 9.40 -7.79 17.70
C THR A 10 10.01 -7.81 19.08
N GLU A 11 11.06 -8.61 19.25
CA GLU A 11 11.89 -8.62 20.46
C GLU A 11 12.90 -7.47 20.40
N ASN A 12 12.96 -6.67 21.46
CA ASN A 12 13.82 -5.49 21.55
C ASN A 12 14.67 -5.58 22.82
N ASP A 13 15.87 -5.01 22.80
CA ASP A 13 16.73 -4.92 23.98
C ASP A 13 16.05 -4.16 25.14
N ASP A 14 16.47 -4.45 26.38
CA ASP A 14 15.96 -3.73 27.55
C ASP A 14 16.33 -2.25 27.59
N ASN A 15 17.43 -1.86 26.95
CA ASN A 15 17.87 -0.47 26.95
C ASN A 15 17.11 0.43 25.95
N VAL A 16 16.30 -0.15 25.05
CA VAL A 16 15.55 0.64 24.06
C VAL A 16 14.13 0.95 24.54
N LEU A 17 13.81 2.25 24.56
CA LEU A 17 12.51 2.78 24.98
C LEU A 17 11.43 2.67 23.90
N TYR A 18 11.82 2.43 22.65
CA TYR A 18 10.93 2.32 21.50
C TYR A 18 11.26 1.06 20.70
N CYS A 19 10.25 0.42 20.14
CA CYS A 19 10.44 -0.76 19.30
C CYS A 19 11.18 -0.39 18.02
N THR A 20 12.27 -1.09 17.71
CA THR A 20 13.10 -0.84 16.51
C THR A 20 12.37 -1.17 15.21
N ASN A 21 11.34 -2.00 15.27
CA ASN A 21 10.56 -2.43 14.11
C ASN A 21 9.32 -1.55 13.87
N CYS A 22 8.43 -1.37 14.84
CA CYS A 22 7.20 -0.56 14.64
C CYS A 22 7.30 0.88 15.17
N GLY A 23 8.19 1.17 16.13
CA GLY A 23 8.30 2.49 16.77
C GLY A 23 7.42 2.69 18.01
N ALA A 24 6.63 1.68 18.40
CA ALA A 24 5.80 1.77 19.62
C ALA A 24 6.69 1.94 20.88
N LYS A 25 6.26 2.82 21.81
CA LYS A 25 6.93 3.02 23.10
C LYS A 25 6.82 1.75 23.96
N ARG A 26 7.88 1.43 24.70
CA ARG A 26 7.92 0.34 25.67
C ARG A 26 6.85 0.56 26.76
N PRO A 27 6.02 -0.45 27.08
CA PRO A 27 5.11 -0.36 28.23
C PRO A 27 5.91 -0.23 29.53
N GLU A 28 5.64 0.81 30.31
CA GLU A 28 6.23 0.98 31.63
C GLU A 28 5.72 -0.15 32.55
N GLN A 29 6.62 -0.85 33.26
CA GLN A 29 6.23 -1.88 34.21
C GLN A 29 5.47 -1.24 35.38
N VAL A 30 4.18 -1.53 35.49
CA VAL A 30 3.35 -1.13 36.63
C VAL A 30 3.74 -2.02 37.82
N SER A 31 4.41 -1.46 38.84
CA SER A 31 4.48 -2.11 40.15
C SER A 31 3.10 -2.07 40.83
N PRO A 32 2.71 -3.14 41.54
CA PRO A 32 1.36 -3.30 42.07
C PRO A 32 1.12 -2.36 43.26
N GLN A 33 -0.01 -1.64 43.23
CA GLN A 33 -0.69 -1.17 44.44
C GLN A 33 -1.90 -2.08 44.71
N PRO A 34 -2.22 -2.37 45.99
CA PRO A 34 -3.08 -3.48 46.36
C PRO A 34 -4.56 -3.26 46.05
N GLU A 35 -5.22 -4.40 45.93
CA GLU A 35 -6.54 -4.69 45.40
C GLU A 35 -7.71 -4.06 46.18
N SER A 36 -8.78 -3.72 45.46
CA SER A 36 -10.14 -3.88 45.97
C SER A 36 -10.94 -4.73 45.00
N VAL A 37 -11.25 -5.93 45.45
CA VAL A 37 -12.11 -6.94 44.84
C VAL A 37 -13.53 -6.42 44.59
N SER A 38 -14.10 -6.74 43.44
CA SER A 38 -15.45 -7.32 43.43
C SER A 38 -15.66 -8.17 42.17
N ALA A 39 -15.96 -9.43 42.40
CA ALA A 39 -16.34 -10.42 41.41
C ALA A 39 -17.73 -10.14 40.85
N GLN A 40 -17.95 -10.52 39.59
CA GLN A 40 -19.14 -11.30 39.22
C GLN A 40 -18.94 -11.99 37.87
N GLN A 41 -19.30 -13.28 37.88
CA GLN A 41 -19.23 -14.28 36.83
C GLN A 41 -20.21 -13.96 35.68
N GLN A 42 -19.91 -14.42 34.47
CA GLN A 42 -20.68 -15.52 33.87
C GLN A 42 -20.03 -16.10 32.61
N SER A 43 -19.94 -17.41 32.68
CA SER A 43 -19.65 -18.44 31.69
C SER A 43 -20.35 -18.27 30.34
N ASN A 44 -19.70 -18.71 29.27
CA ASN A 44 -20.28 -19.72 28.38
C ASN A 44 -19.23 -20.47 27.56
N THR A 45 -19.41 -21.78 27.57
CA THR A 45 -18.66 -22.87 26.94
C THR A 45 -18.92 -22.94 25.44
N SER A 46 -17.95 -23.41 24.64
CA SER A 46 -18.12 -24.58 23.75
C SER A 46 -16.80 -24.97 23.10
N ALA A 47 -16.45 -26.24 23.32
CA ALA A 47 -15.37 -26.96 22.66
C ALA A 47 -15.90 -27.59 21.36
N ILE A 48 -15.11 -27.55 20.29
CA ILE A 48 -15.10 -28.60 19.25
C ILE A 48 -13.64 -28.78 18.81
N ALA A 49 -13.13 -29.99 19.04
CA ALA A 49 -11.91 -30.55 18.51
C ALA A 49 -12.25 -31.54 17.39
N GLN A 50 -11.21 -32.04 16.69
CA GLN A 50 -11.16 -33.14 15.72
C GLN A 50 -11.26 -32.68 14.24
N GLN A 51 -10.51 -33.19 13.26
CA GLN A 51 -9.51 -34.27 13.21
C GLN A 51 -8.72 -34.14 11.88
N VAL A 52 -7.52 -34.72 11.87
CA VAL A 52 -6.58 -34.85 10.74
C VAL A 52 -6.75 -36.24 10.12
N GLN A 53 -6.55 -36.37 8.81
CA GLN A 53 -6.02 -37.53 8.02
C GLN A 53 -6.58 -37.46 6.57
N GLU A 54 -5.98 -37.97 5.49
CA GLU A 54 -4.63 -38.25 5.00
C GLU A 54 -4.80 -38.78 3.54
N GLN A 55 -3.72 -38.84 2.76
CA GLN A 55 -3.52 -39.64 1.52
C GLN A 55 -4.06 -39.07 0.18
N SER A 56 -3.21 -38.65 -0.77
CA SER A 56 -2.25 -39.39 -1.65
C SER A 56 -2.91 -39.96 -2.92
N GLN A 57 -2.55 -39.42 -4.10
CA GLN A 57 -2.16 -40.16 -5.33
C GLN A 57 -2.21 -39.25 -6.59
N GLN A 58 -1.03 -39.02 -7.19
CA GLN A 58 -0.80 -38.96 -8.65
C GLN A 58 -0.53 -40.42 -9.12
N PRO A 59 -0.55 -40.83 -10.43
CA PRO A 59 -0.01 -40.08 -11.57
C PRO A 59 -0.56 -40.40 -13.00
N GLU A 60 0.13 -39.80 -13.99
CA GLU A 60 0.40 -40.25 -15.38
C GLU A 60 -0.55 -39.96 -16.57
N GLN A 61 0.04 -39.24 -17.56
CA GLN A 61 0.11 -39.46 -19.03
C GLN A 61 -1.21 -39.45 -19.85
N SER A 62 -1.31 -38.83 -21.04
CA SER A 62 -0.49 -39.01 -22.26
C SER A 62 -0.88 -38.01 -23.38
N LEU A 63 0.10 -37.61 -24.22
CA LEU A 63 -0.10 -37.01 -25.56
C LEU A 63 -0.54 -38.08 -26.59
N PRO A 64 -1.17 -37.67 -27.71
CA PRO A 64 -0.55 -38.00 -29.00
C PRO A 64 -0.54 -36.87 -30.05
N GLN A 65 0.47 -36.93 -30.91
CA GLN A 65 0.70 -36.18 -32.15
C GLN A 65 -0.11 -36.73 -33.33
N GLN A 66 -0.37 -35.91 -34.36
CA GLN A 66 -0.22 -36.16 -35.82
C GLN A 66 -0.85 -34.97 -36.60
N GLN A 67 -0.09 -34.10 -37.27
CA GLN A 67 0.50 -34.20 -38.62
C GLN A 67 -0.49 -34.28 -39.79
N SER A 68 -0.54 -33.21 -40.59
CA SER A 68 -0.64 -33.26 -42.05
C SER A 68 -0.04 -32.00 -42.69
N THR A 69 0.96 -32.23 -43.55
CA THR A 69 1.61 -31.34 -44.54
C THR A 69 0.81 -31.34 -45.88
N PRO A 70 1.34 -30.86 -47.02
CA PRO A 70 1.79 -29.52 -47.42
C PRO A 70 1.09 -29.05 -48.73
N GLU A 71 1.12 -27.77 -49.10
CA GLU A 71 1.07 -27.43 -50.55
C GLU A 71 1.72 -26.06 -50.86
N GLN A 72 2.69 -26.11 -51.76
CA GLN A 72 3.40 -24.96 -52.32
C GLN A 72 2.66 -24.45 -53.56
N SER A 73 2.66 -23.14 -53.79
CA SER A 73 2.86 -22.54 -55.12
C SER A 73 3.12 -21.03 -55.00
N ALA A 74 4.24 -20.60 -55.59
CA ALA A 74 4.75 -19.23 -55.68
C ALA A 74 4.11 -18.45 -56.87
N PRO A 75 4.69 -17.34 -57.38
CA PRO A 75 4.81 -16.00 -56.81
C PRO A 75 4.17 -14.91 -57.73
N LYS A 76 3.82 -13.73 -57.19
CA LYS A 76 3.66 -12.49 -57.98
C LYS A 76 4.12 -11.27 -57.18
N GLN A 77 5.13 -10.56 -57.69
CA GLN A 77 5.46 -9.16 -57.39
C GLN A 77 4.74 -8.23 -58.41
N PRO A 78 4.90 -6.90 -58.39
CA PRO A 78 4.45 -5.97 -57.35
C PRO A 78 3.61 -4.84 -58.00
N GLU A 79 2.47 -4.46 -57.43
CA GLU A 79 1.76 -3.24 -57.87
C GLU A 79 1.89 -2.14 -56.82
N GLN A 80 2.66 -1.13 -57.21
CA GLN A 80 2.83 0.14 -56.52
C GLN A 80 1.50 0.88 -56.51
N ASN A 81 0.82 0.88 -55.38
CA ASN A 81 -0.25 1.84 -55.12
C ASN A 81 0.19 2.71 -53.93
N ALA A 82 0.39 4.00 -54.21
CA ALA A 82 0.77 5.01 -53.26
C ALA A 82 -0.36 5.24 -52.25
N GLN A 83 -0.39 4.41 -51.21
CA GLN A 83 -1.18 4.66 -50.03
C GLN A 83 -0.49 5.78 -49.25
N GLN A 84 -1.09 6.96 -49.30
CA GLN A 84 -0.85 7.99 -48.30
C GLN A 84 -1.03 7.33 -46.94
N VAL A 85 0.08 7.18 -46.21
CA VAL A 85 0.06 6.84 -44.80
C VAL A 85 -0.63 8.03 -44.12
N VAL A 86 -1.93 7.92 -43.92
CA VAL A 86 -2.61 8.70 -42.89
C VAL A 86 -1.99 8.15 -41.61
N VAL A 87 -0.93 8.81 -41.14
CA VAL A 87 -0.41 8.56 -39.80
C VAL A 87 -1.61 8.72 -38.89
N PRO A 88 -2.06 7.66 -38.19
CA PRO A 88 -3.07 7.83 -37.17
C PRO A 88 -2.50 8.90 -36.25
N GLN A 89 -3.10 10.08 -36.24
CA GLN A 89 -2.79 11.08 -35.23
C GLN A 89 -3.14 10.37 -33.93
N GLN A 90 -2.11 9.83 -33.27
CA GLN A 90 -2.25 9.29 -31.93
C GLN A 90 -2.98 10.40 -31.16
N PRO A 91 -4.11 10.09 -30.49
CA PRO A 91 -4.75 11.10 -29.67
C PRO A 91 -3.65 11.64 -28.76
N VAL A 92 -3.41 12.94 -28.83
CA VAL A 92 -2.46 13.62 -27.96
C VAL A 92 -2.96 13.36 -26.54
N SER A 93 -2.41 12.32 -25.92
CA SER A 93 -2.76 11.92 -24.57
C SER A 93 -2.38 13.09 -23.69
N VAL A 94 -3.36 13.86 -23.23
CA VAL A 94 -3.16 14.88 -22.21
C VAL A 94 -2.75 14.11 -20.95
N SER A 95 -1.45 13.97 -20.73
CA SER A 95 -0.93 13.29 -19.54
C SER A 95 -1.16 14.22 -18.36
N ASN A 96 -2.09 13.83 -17.49
CA ASN A 96 -2.30 14.53 -16.22
C ASN A 96 -1.01 14.45 -15.42
N ARG A 97 -0.60 15.55 -14.80
CA ARG A 97 0.50 15.54 -13.83
C ARG A 97 -0.07 15.47 -12.43
N TYR A 98 0.54 14.63 -11.61
CA TYR A 98 0.08 14.36 -10.27
C TYR A 98 1.13 14.78 -9.26
N TYR A 99 0.68 15.35 -8.14
CA TYR A 99 1.57 15.86 -7.10
C TYR A 99 0.99 15.62 -5.72
N ILE A 100 1.88 15.53 -4.73
CA ILE A 100 1.56 15.78 -3.33
C ILE A 100 2.26 17.06 -2.86
N ILE A 101 1.52 17.90 -2.15
CA ILE A 101 2.03 19.14 -1.57
C ILE A 101 1.95 19.02 -0.05
N PHE A 102 3.07 19.16 0.65
CA PHE A 102 3.08 19.10 2.10
C PHE A 102 2.51 20.39 2.70
N ILE A 103 1.39 20.25 3.42
CA ILE A 103 0.75 21.34 4.15
C ILE A 103 1.38 21.48 5.54
N ALA A 104 1.61 20.35 6.22
CA ALA A 104 2.19 20.27 7.55
C ALA A 104 3.05 19.01 7.68
N SER A 105 4.15 19.10 8.42
CA SER A 105 4.98 17.95 8.81
C SER A 105 5.90 18.36 9.97
N PRO A 106 6.28 17.43 10.87
CA PRO A 106 7.37 17.65 11.82
C PRO A 106 8.72 17.91 11.15
N VAL A 107 8.87 17.48 9.89
CA VAL A 107 10.09 17.69 9.10
C VAL A 107 9.95 19.02 8.35
N GLU A 108 10.55 20.08 8.91
CA GLU A 108 10.37 21.45 8.39
C GLU A 108 10.74 21.61 6.91
N SER A 109 11.77 20.89 6.44
CA SER A 109 12.23 20.95 5.04
C SER A 109 11.21 20.40 4.05
N LEU A 110 10.22 19.62 4.50
CA LEU A 110 9.14 19.12 3.63
C LEU A 110 8.00 20.14 3.48
N ILE A 111 7.80 21.05 4.42
CA ILE A 111 6.64 21.96 4.42
C ILE A 111 6.64 22.82 3.14
N LYS A 112 5.49 22.90 2.46
CA LYS A 112 5.27 23.58 1.16
C LYS A 112 6.04 23.00 -0.03
N THR A 113 6.74 21.88 0.12
CA THR A 113 7.34 21.19 -1.03
C THR A 113 6.25 20.52 -1.88
N LYS A 114 6.48 20.49 -3.20
CA LYS A 114 5.62 19.83 -4.19
C LYS A 114 6.40 18.65 -4.76
N LEU A 115 5.99 17.42 -4.44
CA LEU A 115 6.61 16.20 -4.95
C LEU A 115 5.77 15.63 -6.09
N PRO A 116 6.38 15.28 -7.23
CA PRO A 116 5.68 14.62 -8.34
C PRO A 116 5.34 13.18 -7.98
N LEU A 117 4.15 12.75 -8.40
CA LEU A 117 3.72 11.36 -8.42
C LEU A 117 3.87 10.84 -9.86
N ASP A 118 5.01 10.23 -10.14
CA ASP A 118 5.31 9.68 -11.46
C ASP A 118 4.73 8.26 -11.61
N PHE A 119 3.48 8.19 -12.07
CA PHE A 119 2.79 6.93 -12.32
C PHE A 119 3.21 6.22 -13.61
N GLU A 120 3.99 6.87 -14.49
CA GLU A 120 4.55 6.23 -15.67
C GLU A 120 5.70 5.31 -15.26
N THR A 121 6.55 5.78 -14.34
CA THR A 121 7.65 4.97 -13.78
C THR A 121 7.14 4.00 -12.70
N PHE A 122 6.24 4.46 -11.82
CA PHE A 122 5.76 3.69 -10.68
C PHE A 122 4.22 3.58 -10.68
N PRO A 123 3.62 2.47 -11.16
CA PRO A 123 2.16 2.33 -11.18
C PRO A 123 1.55 2.35 -9.77
N ASN A 124 2.36 1.95 -8.77
CA ASN A 124 2.04 2.03 -7.36
C ASN A 124 3.18 2.75 -6.64
N ILE A 125 2.88 3.87 -6.00
CA ILE A 125 3.81 4.72 -5.28
C ILE A 125 3.66 4.44 -3.79
N SER A 126 4.67 3.81 -3.20
CA SER A 126 4.71 3.55 -1.76
C SER A 126 5.12 4.81 -0.99
N ILE A 127 4.49 5.00 0.17
CA ILE A 127 4.76 6.10 1.09
C ILE A 127 5.09 5.52 2.47
N GLY A 128 6.16 6.01 3.09
CA GLY A 128 6.49 5.65 4.46
C GLY A 128 7.79 6.28 4.94
N ARG A 129 8.14 6.04 6.21
CA ARG A 129 9.40 6.56 6.78
C ARG A 129 10.66 5.80 6.36
N SER A 130 10.51 4.57 5.86
CA SER A 130 11.64 3.75 5.42
C SER A 130 12.20 4.27 4.10
N PRO A 131 13.53 4.23 3.88
CA PRO A 131 14.13 4.56 2.59
C PRO A 131 13.76 3.59 1.45
N GLU A 132 13.09 2.48 1.75
CA GLU A 132 12.57 1.54 0.75
C GLU A 132 11.36 2.06 -0.03
N ASN A 133 10.72 3.14 0.41
CA ASN A 133 9.54 3.69 -0.26
C ASN A 133 9.94 4.65 -1.38
N VAL A 134 9.08 4.75 -2.40
CA VAL A 134 9.23 5.75 -3.48
C VAL A 134 9.20 7.16 -2.88
N ILE A 135 8.27 7.40 -1.96
CA ILE A 135 8.19 8.66 -1.21
C ILE A 135 8.55 8.41 0.24
N VAL A 136 9.71 8.93 0.62
CA VAL A 136 10.24 8.82 1.98
C VAL A 136 9.81 10.05 2.78
N ILE A 137 9.05 9.83 3.84
CA ILE A 137 8.66 10.87 4.80
C ILE A 137 9.28 10.52 6.15
N PRO A 138 10.41 11.14 6.55
CA PRO A 138 11.15 10.77 7.76
C PRO A 138 10.48 11.28 9.05
N ASP A 139 9.19 10.98 9.20
CA ASP A 139 8.37 11.26 10.37
C ASP A 139 8.23 9.98 11.22
N PRO A 140 8.64 9.99 12.51
CA PRO A 140 8.49 8.84 13.40
C PRO A 140 7.05 8.34 13.55
N ALA A 141 6.04 9.23 13.39
CA ALA A 141 4.63 8.88 13.47
C ALA A 141 4.10 8.17 12.21
N ILE A 142 4.88 8.12 11.14
CA ILE A 142 4.56 7.40 9.89
C ILE A 142 5.23 6.03 9.94
N SER A 143 4.45 4.95 9.79
CA SER A 143 4.97 3.58 9.62
C SER A 143 6.00 3.43 8.50
N ARG A 144 6.88 2.43 8.60
CA ARG A 144 7.92 2.17 7.59
C ARG A 144 7.36 1.97 6.19
N LYS A 145 6.26 1.24 6.05
CA LYS A 145 5.39 1.18 4.86
C LYS A 145 4.02 1.61 5.36
N HIS A 146 3.55 2.79 4.95
CA HIS A 146 2.41 3.44 5.57
C HIS A 146 1.17 3.41 4.67
N ALA A 147 1.33 3.88 3.44
CA ALA A 147 0.25 3.95 2.48
C ALA A 147 0.77 3.64 1.08
N LEU A 148 -0.15 3.27 0.20
CA LEU A 148 0.09 3.06 -1.22
C LEU A 148 -0.81 4.02 -1.99
N ILE A 149 -0.26 4.73 -2.97
CA ILE A 149 -1.04 5.48 -3.95
C ILE A 149 -0.94 4.76 -5.30
N SER A 150 -2.07 4.43 -5.92
CA SER A 150 -2.13 3.76 -7.22
C SER A 150 -2.93 4.58 -8.23
N LEU A 151 -2.61 4.40 -9.51
CA LEU A 151 -3.37 4.97 -10.62
C LEU A 151 -4.07 3.84 -11.39
N GLU A 152 -5.40 3.85 -11.40
CA GLU A 152 -6.23 2.84 -12.07
C GLU A 152 -7.33 3.54 -12.87
N ASN A 153 -7.49 3.19 -14.15
CA ASN A 153 -8.51 3.77 -15.02
C ASN A 153 -8.50 5.32 -15.02
N ASN A 154 -7.32 5.92 -14.94
CA ASN A 154 -7.10 7.38 -14.87
C ASN A 154 -7.62 8.06 -13.57
N GLU A 155 -7.95 7.25 -12.56
CA GLU A 155 -8.32 7.66 -11.21
C GLU A 155 -7.23 7.27 -10.21
N VAL A 156 -6.96 8.16 -9.25
CA VAL A 156 -5.95 7.92 -8.23
C VAL A 156 -6.62 7.39 -6.98
N PHE A 157 -6.03 6.37 -6.36
CA PHE A 157 -6.50 5.76 -5.13
C PHE A 157 -5.41 5.80 -4.07
N ILE A 158 -5.83 5.82 -2.80
CA ILE A 158 -4.96 5.63 -1.65
C ILE A 158 -5.45 4.46 -0.81
N GLU A 159 -4.51 3.69 -0.29
CA GLU A 159 -4.75 2.58 0.62
C GLU A 159 -3.80 2.67 1.82
N ASP A 160 -4.33 2.45 3.02
CA ASP A 160 -3.53 2.32 4.24
C ASP A 160 -2.96 0.91 4.34
N LEU A 161 -1.66 0.78 4.56
CA LEU A 161 -0.96 -0.52 4.63
C LEU A 161 -0.86 -1.01 6.09
N ASN A 162 -1.98 -0.99 6.82
CA ASN A 162 -2.05 -1.30 8.26
C ASN A 162 -1.08 -0.44 9.08
N SER A 163 -1.09 0.86 8.83
CA SER A 163 -0.21 1.78 9.54
C SER A 163 -0.61 1.93 11.01
N THR A 164 0.35 2.28 11.86
CA THR A 164 0.14 2.32 13.32
C THR A 164 -0.77 3.47 13.76
N ASN A 165 -0.68 4.61 13.08
CA ASN A 165 -1.43 5.83 13.41
C ASN A 165 -2.53 6.15 12.37
N GLY A 166 -2.69 5.28 11.38
CA GLY A 166 -3.70 5.39 10.33
C GLY A 166 -3.39 6.45 9.26
N THR A 167 -4.07 6.28 8.14
CA THR A 167 -4.21 7.26 7.06
C THR A 167 -5.62 7.85 7.12
N TRP A 168 -5.74 9.17 6.97
CA TRP A 168 -7.00 9.88 7.12
C TRP A 168 -7.25 10.80 5.94
N LEU A 169 -8.51 10.89 5.51
CA LEU A 169 -8.97 11.79 4.46
C LEU A 169 -9.84 12.89 5.07
N TYR A 170 -9.63 14.14 4.64
CA TYR A 170 -10.46 15.26 5.06
C TYR A 170 -11.76 15.30 4.27
N ASP A 171 -12.91 15.32 4.95
CA ASP A 171 -14.25 15.34 4.33
C ASP A 171 -14.82 16.76 4.11
N GLY A 172 -14.02 17.80 4.41
CA GLY A 172 -14.46 19.20 4.40
C GLY A 172 -14.85 19.74 5.78
N LYS A 173 -14.95 18.87 6.80
CA LYS A 173 -15.21 19.25 8.20
C LYS A 173 -14.14 18.70 9.13
N GLN A 174 -13.84 17.41 9.01
CA GLN A 174 -12.91 16.69 9.88
C GLN A 174 -12.19 15.55 9.13
N PHE A 175 -11.13 15.00 9.74
CA PHE A 175 -10.42 13.85 9.20
C PHE A 175 -11.14 12.55 9.54
N GLN A 176 -11.42 11.74 8.53
CA GLN A 176 -12.00 10.40 8.65
C GLN A 176 -10.95 9.34 8.28
N PRO A 177 -10.87 8.22 9.03
CA PRO A 177 -9.91 7.17 8.71
C PRO A 177 -10.33 6.46 7.43
N ILE A 178 -9.38 6.21 6.52
CA ILE A 178 -9.65 5.35 5.37
C ILE A 178 -9.66 3.89 5.86
N LYS A 179 -10.70 3.13 5.49
CA LYS A 179 -10.84 1.71 5.90
C LYS A 179 -10.49 0.73 4.79
N SER A 180 -10.44 1.24 3.57
CA SER A 180 -10.16 0.49 2.36
C SER A 180 -9.53 1.42 1.34
N LYS A 181 -9.11 0.86 0.22
CA LYS A 181 -8.76 1.61 -0.97
C LYS A 181 -9.84 2.67 -1.27
N THR A 182 -9.41 3.93 -1.29
CA THR A 182 -10.29 5.10 -1.37
C THR A 182 -9.82 5.98 -2.52
N LYS A 183 -10.74 6.46 -3.35
CA LYS A 183 -10.42 7.38 -4.44
C LYS A 183 -9.97 8.74 -3.91
N LEU A 184 -8.92 9.31 -4.50
CA LEU A 184 -8.44 10.66 -4.25
C LEU A 184 -8.92 11.61 -5.35
N ASP A 185 -9.85 12.49 -4.99
CA ASP A 185 -10.27 13.60 -5.85
C ASP A 185 -9.23 14.73 -5.84
N ASN A 186 -9.21 15.55 -6.90
CA ASN A 186 -8.28 16.68 -6.98
C ASN A 186 -8.45 17.62 -5.77
N ASN A 187 -7.33 18.05 -5.19
CA ASN A 187 -7.26 18.82 -3.93
C ASN A 187 -7.65 18.05 -2.66
N ALA A 188 -7.77 16.73 -2.70
CA ALA A 188 -7.94 15.92 -1.50
C ALA A 188 -6.81 16.18 -0.49
N VAL A 189 -7.19 16.34 0.78
CA VAL A 189 -6.26 16.56 1.89
C VAL A 189 -6.18 15.28 2.71
N ILE A 190 -4.97 14.76 2.84
CA ILE A 190 -4.67 13.48 3.46
C ILE A 190 -3.78 13.74 4.67
N LYS A 191 -4.09 13.13 5.80
CA LYS A 191 -3.22 13.10 6.98
C LYS A 191 -2.62 11.71 7.12
N LEU A 192 -1.29 11.65 7.21
CA LEU A 192 -0.50 10.45 7.40
C LEU A 192 0.02 10.43 8.83
N GLY A 193 -0.36 9.42 9.60
CA GLY A 193 -0.08 9.35 11.02
C GLY A 193 -0.67 10.54 11.81
N ASN A 194 0.15 11.16 12.65
CA ASN A 194 -0.34 12.13 13.63
C ASN A 194 -0.41 13.57 13.10
N SER A 195 0.62 14.02 12.40
CA SER A 195 0.83 15.45 12.12
C SER A 195 1.28 15.77 10.69
N THR A 196 1.63 14.78 9.88
CA THR A 196 1.95 15.01 8.48
C THR A 196 0.66 15.12 7.66
N ILE A 197 0.46 16.26 6.99
CA ILE A 197 -0.70 16.56 6.15
C ILE A 197 -0.21 16.93 4.76
N VAL A 198 -0.77 16.27 3.74
CA VAL A 198 -0.46 16.50 2.33
C VAL A 198 -1.73 16.79 1.54
N LYS A 199 -1.61 17.60 0.48
CA LYS A 199 -2.66 17.85 -0.50
C LYS A 199 -2.30 17.14 -1.80
N PHE A 200 -3.21 16.31 -2.29
CA PHE A 200 -3.11 15.75 -3.62
C PHE A 200 -3.56 16.77 -4.68
N VAL A 201 -2.81 16.88 -5.78
CA VAL A 201 -3.12 17.79 -6.89
C VAL A 201 -2.98 17.05 -8.21
N LYS A 202 -3.97 17.24 -9.09
CA LYS A 202 -4.01 16.81 -10.48
C LYS A 202 -4.05 18.07 -11.37
N GLU A 203 -3.06 18.22 -12.23
CA GLU A 203 -2.86 19.32 -13.20
C GLU A 203 -2.97 18.81 -14.64
#